data_AF-A0A9P8J4V6-F1
#
_entry.id   AF-A0A9P8J4V6-F1
#
_cell.length_a   1.000
_cell.length_b   1.000
_cell.length_c   1.000
_cell.angle_alpha   90.00
_cell.angle_beta   90.00
_cell.angle_gamma   90.00
#
_symmetry.space_group_name_H-M   'P 1'
#
loop_
_entity.id
_entity.type
_entity.pdbx_description
1 polymer ?
#
loop_
_entity_poly.entity_id
_entity_poly.type
_entity_poly.pdbx_seq_one_letter_code
_entity_poly.pdbx_strand_id
1 'polypeptide(L)'
;NLLFDDFFNKAIHDAQEGWRNIVAKGAQWGIPTPCFSTALSFYDGYRAENLPANLLQAQRDYFGAHTFRIKPEFANAKYPEGKDIHVNWTGRGGDVSASTYNA
;
A
#
# COMPACT_ATOMS: atom_id res chain seq x y z
N ASN A 1 -9.55 7.66 -14.50
CA ASN A 1 -9.20 8.53 -13.35
C ASN A 1 -8.85 9.90 -13.92
N LEU A 2 -9.33 11.01 -13.34
CA LEU A 2 -9.05 12.38 -13.82
C LEU A 2 -7.55 12.72 -13.83
N LEU A 3 -6.74 12.07 -12.98
CA LEU A 3 -5.29 12.27 -12.94
C LEU A 3 -4.54 11.85 -14.22
N PHE A 4 -5.22 11.12 -15.12
CA PHE A 4 -4.68 10.70 -16.43
C PHE A 4 -5.12 11.60 -17.58
N ASP A 5 -6.02 12.56 -17.35
CA ASP A 5 -6.36 13.57 -18.34
C ASP A 5 -5.27 14.64 -18.38
N ASP A 6 -4.84 15.03 -19.58
CA ASP A 6 -3.66 15.88 -19.80
C ASP A 6 -3.77 17.23 -19.07
N PHE A 7 -4.99 17.79 -18.98
CA PHE A 7 -5.20 19.07 -18.30
C PHE A 7 -4.87 18.95 -16.81
N PHE A 8 -5.44 17.95 -16.12
CA PHE A 8 -5.22 17.75 -14.69
C PHE A 8 -3.81 17.22 -14.39
N ASN A 9 -3.29 16.35 -15.25
CA ASN A 9 -1.95 15.82 -15.11
C ASN A 9 -0.90 16.94 -15.13
N LYS A 10 -0.99 17.85 -16.10
CA LYS A 10 -0.12 19.02 -16.19
C LYS A 10 -0.31 19.96 -15.00
N ALA A 11 -1.55 20.27 -14.64
CA ALA A 11 -1.85 21.16 -13.52
C ALA A 11 -1.24 20.66 -12.20
N ILE A 12 -1.30 19.34 -11.95
CA ILE A 12 -0.71 18.76 -10.75
C ILE A 12 0.82 18.79 -10.81
N HIS A 13 1.44 18.44 -11.94
CA HIS A 13 2.90 18.51 -12.10
C HIS A 13 3.43 19.93 -11.83
N ASP A 14 2.76 20.95 -12.36
CA ASP A 14 3.11 22.35 -12.16
C ASP A 14 2.95 22.78 -10.68
N ALA A 15 1.99 22.19 -9.95
CA ALA A 15 1.66 22.59 -8.58
C ALA A 15 2.41 21.84 -7.47
N GLN A 16 3.06 20.69 -7.76
CA GLN A 16 3.55 19.79 -6.70
C GLN A 16 4.54 20.42 -5.74
N GLU A 17 5.49 21.22 -6.25
CA GLU A 17 6.52 21.83 -5.40
C GLU A 17 5.90 22.78 -4.37
N GLY A 18 5.03 23.68 -4.84
CA GLY A 18 4.30 24.61 -3.96
C GLY A 18 3.41 23.87 -2.96
N TRP A 19 2.73 22.82 -3.42
CA TRP A 19 1.87 22.00 -2.57
C TRP A 19 2.66 21.33 -1.43
N ARG A 20 3.80 20.71 -1.74
CA ARG A 20 4.70 20.10 -0.73
C ARG A 20 5.22 21.14 0.25
N ASN A 21 5.61 22.32 -0.24
CA ASN A 21 6.09 23.41 0.61
C ASN A 21 5.04 23.88 1.62
N ILE A 22 3.78 24.03 1.21
CA ILE A 22 2.68 24.41 2.11
C ILE A 22 2.40 23.33 3.15
N VAL A 23 2.39 22.05 2.76
CA VAL A 23 2.19 20.94 3.71
C VAL A 23 3.33 20.87 4.73
N ALA A 24 4.58 20.98 4.27
CA ALA A 24 5.76 20.95 5.14
C ALA A 24 5.80 22.12 6.13
N LYS A 25 5.60 23.35 5.65
CA LYS A 25 5.56 24.55 6.52
C LYS A 25 4.38 24.50 7.48
N GLY A 26 3.21 24.05 7.02
CA GLY A 26 2.04 23.87 7.86
C GLY A 26 2.34 22.95 9.05
N ALA A 27 2.98 21.80 8.80
CA ALA A 27 3.41 20.88 9.85
C ALA A 27 4.44 21.51 10.81
N GLN A 28 5.47 22.19 10.29
CA GLN A 28 6.52 22.84 11.09
C GLN A 28 5.98 23.97 11.98
N TRP A 29 4.98 24.72 11.50
CA TRP A 29 4.40 25.84 12.22
C TRP A 29 3.19 25.45 13.08
N GLY A 30 2.78 24.18 13.09
CA GLY A 30 1.60 23.72 13.81
C GLY A 30 0.27 24.24 13.22
N ILE A 31 0.25 24.60 11.93
CA ILE A 31 -0.96 25.01 11.22
C ILE A 31 -1.64 23.76 10.65
N PRO A 32 -2.89 23.45 11.05
CA PRO A 32 -3.58 22.27 10.57
C PRO A 32 -3.93 22.40 9.08
N THR A 33 -3.41 21.48 8.27
CA THR A 33 -3.68 21.42 6.81
C THR A 33 -4.23 20.04 6.40
N PRO A 34 -5.31 19.54 7.04
CA PRO A 34 -5.77 18.15 6.87
C PRO A 34 -6.09 17.81 5.40
N CYS A 35 -6.81 18.67 4.70
CA CYS A 35 -7.18 18.46 3.30
C CYS A 35 -5.97 18.48 2.37
N PHE A 36 -5.03 19.41 2.55
CA PHE A 36 -3.82 19.45 1.73
C PHE A 36 -2.92 18.24 2.00
N SER A 37 -2.78 17.84 3.27
CA SER A 37 -1.95 16.71 3.67
C SER A 37 -2.51 15.38 3.18
N THR A 38 -3.83 15.15 3.32
CA THR A 38 -4.45 13.91 2.84
C THR A 38 -4.49 13.80 1.33
N ALA A 39 -4.72 14.91 0.61
CA ALA A 39 -4.71 14.89 -0.84
C ALA A 39 -3.29 14.63 -1.38
N LEU A 40 -2.24 15.15 -0.74
CA LEU A 40 -0.86 14.89 -1.12
C LEU A 40 -0.49 13.43 -0.85
N SER A 41 -0.88 12.92 0.33
CA SER A 41 -0.66 11.52 0.72
C SER A 41 -1.37 10.55 -0.24
N PHE A 42 -2.61 10.86 -0.64
CA PHE A 42 -3.33 10.09 -1.65
C PHE A 42 -2.62 10.14 -3.00
N TYR A 43 -2.22 11.32 -3.47
CA TYR A 43 -1.56 11.48 -4.75
C TYR A 43 -0.24 10.69 -4.81
N ASP A 44 0.59 10.81 -3.76
CA ASP A 44 1.85 10.07 -3.65
C ASP A 44 1.62 8.55 -3.53
N GLY A 45 0.57 8.14 -2.80
CA GLY A 45 0.19 6.73 -2.72
C GLY A 45 -0.33 6.18 -4.05
N TYR A 46 -1.12 6.96 -4.79
CA TYR A 46 -1.74 6.55 -6.04
C TYR A 46 -0.73 6.34 -7.17
N ARG A 47 0.33 7.14 -7.22
CA ARG A 47 1.40 7.02 -8.23
C ARG A 47 2.48 5.99 -7.86
N ALA A 48 2.46 5.45 -6.64
CA ALA A 48 3.43 4.46 -6.21
C ALA A 48 3.03 3.07 -6.73
N GLU A 49 3.86 2.48 -7.59
CA GLU A 49 3.68 1.10 -8.04
C GLU A 49 3.69 0.11 -6.86
N ASN A 50 4.53 0.40 -5.86
CA ASN A 50 4.70 -0.43 -4.67
C ASN A 50 4.39 0.38 -3.42
N LEU A 51 3.35 -0.04 -2.70
CA LEU A 51 2.97 0.49 -1.39
C LEU A 51 3.39 -0.46 -0.26
N PRO A 52 3.57 0.04 0.97
CA PRO A 52 3.90 -0.77 2.14
C PRO A 52 2.73 -1.67 2.61
N ALA A 53 1.65 -1.80 1.82
CA ALA A 53 0.57 -2.73 2.08
C ALA A 53 1.03 -4.21 2.10
N ASN A 54 2.19 -4.52 1.52
CA ASN A 54 2.83 -5.83 1.65
C ASN A 54 3.14 -6.21 3.11
N LEU A 55 3.61 -5.27 3.93
CA LEU A 55 3.88 -5.47 5.34
C LEU A 55 2.58 -5.70 6.10
N LEU A 56 1.51 -4.97 5.74
CA LEU A 56 0.18 -5.20 6.31
C LEU A 56 -0.31 -6.62 6.02
N GLN A 57 -0.14 -7.12 4.80
CA GLN A 57 -0.48 -8.50 4.46
C GLN A 57 0.36 -9.51 5.24
N ALA A 58 1.68 -9.29 5.36
CA ALA A 58 2.56 -10.14 6.14
C ALA A 58 2.16 -10.15 7.64
N GLN A 59 1.81 -8.99 8.20
CA GLN A 59 1.30 -8.90 9.57
C GLN A 59 0.01 -9.71 9.74
N ARG A 60 -0.97 -9.53 8.85
CA ARG A 60 -2.24 -10.29 8.87
C ARG A 60 -2.02 -11.79 8.81
N ASP A 61 -1.09 -12.23 7.99
CA ASP A 61 -0.74 -13.66 7.91
C ASP A 61 -0.01 -14.13 9.17
N TYR A 62 0.88 -13.29 9.73
CA TYR A 62 1.60 -13.59 10.96
C TYR A 62 0.68 -13.81 12.15
N PHE A 63 -0.23 -12.87 12.44
CA PHE A 63 -1.05 -12.92 13.65
C PHE A 63 -2.38 -13.66 13.49
N GLY A 64 -2.82 -13.90 12.25
CA GLY A 64 -4.18 -14.39 11.98
C GLY A 64 -4.27 -15.44 10.87
N ALA A 65 -3.14 -15.89 10.33
CA ALA A 65 -3.08 -16.88 9.25
C ALA A 65 -3.99 -16.55 8.06
N HIS A 66 -4.13 -15.25 7.77
CA HIS A 66 -5.04 -14.70 6.77
C HIS A 66 -4.56 -14.84 5.33
N THR A 67 -3.39 -15.42 5.12
CA THR A 67 -2.74 -15.58 3.81
C THR A 67 -2.42 -14.25 3.11
N PHE A 68 -1.60 -14.32 2.06
CA PHE A 68 -1.32 -13.22 1.15
C PHE A 68 -0.97 -13.74 -0.25
N ARG A 69 -0.87 -12.82 -1.23
CA ARG A 69 -0.46 -13.15 -2.60
C ARG A 69 0.93 -12.61 -2.91
N ILE A 70 1.63 -13.31 -3.78
CA ILE A 70 2.96 -12.95 -4.28
C ILE A 70 2.80 -12.18 -5.59
N LYS A 71 3.56 -11.11 -5.77
CA LYS A 71 3.55 -10.38 -7.03
C LYS A 71 4.13 -11.27 -8.14
N PRO A 72 3.62 -11.18 -9.38
CA PRO A 72 4.04 -12.05 -10.48
C PRO A 72 5.57 -12.13 -10.66
N GLU A 73 6.26 -11.01 -10.55
CA GLU A 73 7.72 -10.92 -10.71
C GLU A 73 8.53 -11.60 -9.61
N PHE A 74 7.90 -11.95 -8.47
CA PHE A 74 8.53 -12.67 -7.35
C PHE A 74 8.04 -14.12 -7.23
N ALA A 75 7.19 -14.58 -8.14
CA ALA A 75 6.64 -15.92 -8.11
C ALA A 75 7.71 -17.00 -8.36
N ASN A 76 7.59 -18.13 -7.68
CA ASN A 76 8.48 -19.28 -7.84
C ASN A 76 7.77 -20.59 -7.44
N ALA A 77 8.46 -21.73 -7.51
CA ALA A 77 7.88 -23.04 -7.20
C ALA A 77 7.33 -23.17 -5.76
N LYS A 78 7.92 -22.47 -4.79
CA LYS A 78 7.44 -22.44 -3.39
C LYS A 78 6.29 -21.46 -3.21
N TYR A 79 6.33 -20.36 -3.95
CA TYR A 79 5.44 -19.21 -3.83
C TYR A 79 4.83 -18.89 -5.20
N PRO A 80 3.87 -19.71 -5.66
CA PRO A 80 3.28 -19.57 -6.99
C PRO A 80 2.41 -18.31 -7.12
N GLU A 81 2.38 -17.75 -8.32
CA GLU A 81 1.50 -16.63 -8.67
C GLU A 81 0.02 -17.00 -8.51
N GLY A 82 -0.79 -16.04 -8.05
CA GLY A 82 -2.25 -16.20 -7.99
C GLY A 82 -2.76 -17.16 -6.92
N LYS A 83 -1.88 -17.69 -6.06
CA LYS A 83 -2.26 -18.53 -4.91
C LYS A 83 -2.24 -17.73 -3.61
N ASP A 84 -3.16 -18.08 -2.73
CA ASP A 84 -3.20 -17.56 -1.36
C ASP A 84 -2.21 -18.39 -0.52
N ILE A 85 -1.22 -17.71 0.04
CA ILE A 85 -0.07 -18.32 0.70
C ILE A 85 -0.11 -17.99 2.18
N HIS A 86 -0.04 -19.02 3.03
CA HIS A 86 0.27 -18.88 4.45
C HIS A 86 1.74 -19.21 4.70
N VAL A 87 2.39 -18.45 5.58
CA VAL A 87 3.74 -18.72 6.05
C VAL A 87 3.72 -18.97 7.55
N ASN A 88 4.37 -20.04 7.99
CA ASN A 88 4.66 -20.25 9.40
C ASN A 88 5.82 -19.35 9.84
N TRP A 89 5.50 -18.10 10.16
CA TRP A 89 6.50 -17.07 10.50
C TRP A 89 7.27 -17.32 11.80
N THR A 90 6.71 -18.11 12.72
CA THR A 90 7.35 -18.41 14.01
C THR A 90 8.26 -19.64 13.96
N GLY A 91 8.12 -20.48 12.93
CA GLY A 91 8.79 -21.79 12.82
C GLY A 91 8.38 -22.81 13.88
N ARG A 92 7.38 -22.48 14.71
CA ARG A 92 6.89 -23.31 15.82
C ARG A 92 5.36 -23.50 15.79
N GLY A 93 4.66 -22.70 14.98
CA GLY A 93 3.22 -22.86 14.74
C GLY A 93 2.92 -24.02 13.78
N GLY A 94 1.64 -24.38 13.65
CA GLY A 94 1.20 -25.33 12.61
C GLY A 94 1.01 -24.63 11.26
N ASP A 95 1.01 -25.39 10.17
CA ASP A 95 0.78 -24.89 8.80
C ASP A 95 -0.71 -24.64 8.46
N VAL A 96 -1.53 -24.45 9.49
CA VAL A 96 -2.98 -24.29 9.35
C VAL A 96 -3.31 -22.82 9.08
N SER A 97 -3.92 -22.53 7.94
CA SER A 97 -4.41 -21.20 7.61
C SER A 97 -5.86 -20.99 8.07
N ALA A 98 -6.24 -19.74 8.30
CA ALA A 98 -7.63 -19.35 8.53
C ALA A 98 -8.37 -19.32 7.18
N SER A 99 -8.58 -20.49 6.59
CA SER A 99 -9.33 -20.62 5.35
C SER A 99 -10.83 -20.56 5.61
N THR A 100 -11.57 -20.06 4.62
CA THR A 100 -13.03 -20.18 4.60
C THR A 100 -13.38 -21.66 4.42
N TYR A 101 -14.17 -22.23 5.33
CA TYR A 101 -14.83 -23.51 5.09
C TYR A 101 -15.81 -23.32 3.92
N ASN A 102 -15.44 -23.81 2.74
CA ASN A 102 -16.42 -24.01 1.68
C ASN A 102 -17.23 -25.25 2.08
N ALA A 103 -18.47 -25.02 2.53
CA ALA A 103 -19.46 -26.08 2.70
C ALA A 103 -19.87 -26.67 1.35
#